data_AF-A0A8T6XRJ4-F1
#
_entry.id   AF-A0A8T6XRJ4-F1
#
_cell.length_a   1.000
_cell.length_b   1.000
_cell.length_c   1.000
_cell.angle_alpha   90.00
_cell.angle_beta   90.00
_cell.angle_gamma   90.00
#
_symmetry.space_group_name_H-M   'P 1'
#
loop_
_entity.id
_entity.type
_entity.pdbx_description
1 polymer ?
#
loop_
_entity_poly.entity_id
_entity_poly.type
_entity_poly.pdbx_seq_one_letter_code
_entity_poly.pdbx_strand_id
1 'polypeptide(L)'
;RWGAWVDIWEFFNEEWVDSAWFAILVPYLKKIDPYDHLVTSNPSHMASSLFDLLTKHYYENNDNKKIDRYLMHSLKNYHKPILFTEYGNKRPYSNYHPLRYRVFIWSAFTNQKHLVFWNNSFAKYDTGGTGQYTNIYLGPEARRMTKIHTQFIMNFPTQHRNINLEISEPQKARAHCLQADDDLIVYFYHFADRPNTLSGREKDTGPVLKNMTVQVPVPPDANVVIWLNPKTGSILNSFDVTPGIQSLDVPDFQIDIALRVTRKERIIRILNSSSLIDLNLN
;
A
#
# COMPACT_ATOMS: atom_id res chain seq x y z
N ARG A 1 5.61 -18.17 26.53
CA ARG A 1 6.88 -18.50 25.84
C ARG A 1 7.19 -17.49 24.74
N TRP A 2 6.29 -17.30 23.77
CA TRP A 2 6.59 -16.49 22.59
C TRP A 2 6.19 -15.00 22.67
N GLY A 3 5.48 -14.56 23.72
CA GLY A 3 5.07 -13.16 23.86
C GLY A 3 6.21 -12.17 23.62
N ALA A 4 7.40 -12.38 24.20
CA ALA A 4 8.53 -11.48 23.99
C ALA A 4 9.12 -11.45 22.54
N TRP A 5 8.55 -12.20 21.58
CA TRP A 5 9.11 -12.47 20.25
C TRP A 5 8.13 -12.24 19.10
N VAL A 6 6.90 -11.83 19.39
CA VAL A 6 5.84 -11.65 18.37
C VAL A 6 5.19 -10.29 18.55
N ASP A 7 4.66 -9.72 17.47
CA ASP A 7 3.88 -8.47 17.54
C ASP A 7 2.36 -8.74 17.53
N ILE A 8 1.96 -9.87 16.92
CA ILE A 8 0.57 -10.23 16.63
C ILE A 8 0.38 -11.73 16.82
N TRP A 9 -0.72 -12.12 17.45
CA TRP A 9 -1.20 -13.50 17.49
C TRP A 9 -2.28 -13.73 16.45
N GLU A 10 -2.03 -14.63 15.50
CA GLU A 10 -3.06 -15.17 14.60
C GLU A 10 -3.41 -16.60 15.01
N PHE A 11 -4.67 -16.85 15.36
CA PHE A 11 -5.11 -18.15 15.87
C PHE A 11 -5.17 -19.24 14.80
N PHE A 12 -5.70 -18.93 13.62
CA PHE A 12 -5.87 -19.87 12.52
C PHE A 12 -5.58 -19.24 11.17
N ASN A 13 -5.11 -20.10 10.27
CA ASN A 13 -4.89 -19.83 8.86
C ASN A 13 -5.88 -20.66 8.02
N GLU A 14 -6.83 -20.00 7.40
CA GLU A 14 -7.83 -20.58 6.48
C GLU A 14 -8.77 -21.63 7.09
N GLU A 15 -8.90 -21.68 8.42
CA GLU A 15 -9.75 -22.64 9.12
C GLU A 15 -10.93 -21.95 9.79
N TRP A 16 -12.14 -22.46 9.53
CA TRP A 16 -13.36 -21.92 10.16
C TRP A 16 -13.60 -22.60 11.51
N VAL A 17 -13.52 -21.82 12.59
CA VAL A 17 -13.72 -22.31 13.96
C VAL A 17 -14.91 -21.62 14.61
N ASP A 18 -15.61 -22.35 15.48
CA ASP A 18 -16.79 -21.83 16.17
C ASP A 18 -16.44 -20.62 17.06
N SER A 19 -17.30 -19.60 17.07
CA SER A 19 -17.09 -18.38 17.87
C SER A 19 -17.02 -18.64 19.38
N ALA A 20 -17.65 -19.70 19.89
CA ALA A 20 -17.57 -20.11 21.28
C ALA A 20 -16.13 -20.52 21.68
N TRP A 21 -15.36 -21.08 20.75
CA TRP A 21 -13.96 -21.43 20.98
C TRP A 21 -13.10 -20.17 21.18
N PHE A 22 -13.30 -19.15 20.34
CA PHE A 22 -12.60 -17.87 20.47
C PHE A 22 -12.97 -17.12 21.75
N ALA A 23 -14.24 -17.21 22.18
CA ALA A 23 -14.72 -16.61 23.42
C ALA A 23 -14.00 -17.17 24.66
N ILE A 24 -13.43 -18.38 24.59
CA ILE A 24 -12.63 -18.97 25.65
C ILE A 24 -11.16 -18.59 25.51
N LEU A 25 -10.59 -18.78 24.32
CA LEU A 25 -9.14 -18.71 24.15
C LEU A 25 -8.58 -17.32 23.95
N VAL A 26 -9.32 -16.40 23.33
CA VAL A 26 -8.84 -15.01 23.19
C VAL A 26 -8.68 -14.35 24.56
N PRO A 27 -9.66 -14.39 25.49
CA PRO A 27 -9.46 -13.84 26.83
C PRO A 27 -8.36 -14.56 27.61
N TYR A 28 -8.24 -15.88 27.46
CA TYR A 28 -7.17 -16.64 28.11
C TYR A 28 -5.79 -16.20 27.61
N LEU A 29 -5.60 -16.07 26.29
CA LEU A 29 -4.36 -15.58 25.69
C LEU A 29 -4.02 -14.19 26.19
N LYS A 30 -4.96 -13.23 26.12
CA LYS A 30 -4.76 -11.86 26.62
C LYS A 30 -4.43 -11.82 28.11
N LYS A 31 -4.98 -12.72 28.91
CA LYS A 31 -4.65 -12.84 30.34
C LYS A 31 -3.21 -13.29 30.59
N ILE A 32 -2.65 -14.17 29.75
CA ILE A 32 -1.32 -14.75 29.96
C ILE A 32 -0.21 -14.06 29.16
N ASP A 33 -0.56 -13.19 28.21
CA ASP A 33 0.36 -12.41 27.41
C ASP A 33 0.66 -11.06 28.09
N PRO A 34 1.83 -10.89 28.74
CA PRO A 34 2.10 -9.72 29.57
C PRO A 34 2.33 -8.43 28.77
N TYR A 35 2.36 -8.52 27.44
CA TYR A 35 2.62 -7.40 26.54
C TYR A 35 1.37 -6.90 25.80
N ASP A 36 0.22 -7.58 25.98
CA ASP A 36 -1.06 -7.24 25.34
C ASP A 36 -0.95 -7.12 23.80
N HIS A 37 -0.33 -8.12 23.16
CA HIS A 37 -0.20 -8.14 21.70
C HIS A 37 -1.57 -8.20 21.02
N LEU A 38 -1.62 -7.67 19.80
CA LEU A 38 -2.81 -7.69 18.97
C LEU A 38 -3.20 -9.14 18.63
N VAL A 39 -4.50 -9.43 18.62
CA VAL A 39 -5.04 -10.76 18.36
C VAL A 39 -5.95 -10.75 17.13
N THR A 40 -5.80 -11.78 16.29
CA THR A 40 -6.62 -11.99 15.09
C THR A 40 -6.80 -13.48 14.75
N SER A 41 -7.56 -13.77 13.70
CA SER A 41 -7.72 -15.09 13.08
C SER A 41 -8.17 -14.94 11.63
N ASN A 42 -7.80 -15.85 10.76
CA ASN A 42 -8.29 -15.88 9.38
C ASN A 42 -8.94 -17.24 9.03
N PRO A 43 -10.18 -17.27 8.51
CA PRO A 43 -11.08 -16.15 8.22
C PRO A 43 -11.48 -15.34 9.46
N SER A 44 -11.55 -14.02 9.30
CA SER A 44 -11.89 -13.11 10.39
C SER A 44 -13.37 -13.13 10.72
N HIS A 45 -13.71 -13.24 12.00
CA HIS A 45 -15.04 -12.93 12.53
C HIS A 45 -15.18 -11.40 12.63
N MET A 46 -15.39 -10.74 11.48
CA MET A 46 -15.17 -9.30 11.32
C MET A 46 -15.91 -8.39 12.33
N ALA A 47 -17.07 -8.82 12.84
CA ALA A 47 -17.85 -8.07 13.82
C ALA A 47 -17.49 -8.38 15.29
N SER A 48 -16.69 -9.41 15.54
CA SER A 48 -16.35 -9.85 16.90
C SER A 48 -15.47 -8.81 17.60
N SER A 49 -15.85 -8.38 18.81
CA SER A 49 -15.02 -7.51 19.65
C SER A 49 -13.78 -8.22 20.23
N LEU A 50 -13.68 -9.54 20.08
CA LEU A 50 -12.54 -10.32 20.60
C LEU A 50 -11.23 -10.01 19.86
N PHE A 51 -11.30 -9.74 18.56
CA PHE A 51 -10.12 -9.50 17.72
C PHE A 51 -9.79 -8.02 17.60
N ASP A 52 -8.50 -7.69 17.61
CA ASP A 52 -8.01 -6.31 17.50
C ASP A 52 -7.85 -5.88 16.02
N LEU A 53 -7.65 -6.86 15.13
CA LEU A 53 -7.43 -6.66 13.71
C LEU A 53 -8.52 -7.32 12.86
N LEU A 54 -8.76 -6.77 11.68
CA LEU A 54 -9.52 -7.42 10.62
C LEU A 54 -8.54 -8.03 9.63
N THR A 55 -8.62 -9.35 9.46
CA THR A 55 -7.73 -10.07 8.55
C THR A 55 -8.48 -10.80 7.46
N LYS A 56 -7.79 -10.98 6.32
CA LYS A 56 -8.33 -11.68 5.17
C LYS A 56 -7.20 -12.15 4.26
N HIS A 57 -7.36 -13.37 3.74
CA HIS A 57 -6.59 -13.80 2.58
C HIS A 57 -7.24 -13.30 1.30
N TYR A 58 -6.45 -12.71 0.40
CA TYR A 58 -6.95 -12.29 -0.89
C TYR A 58 -5.92 -12.42 -2.00
N TYR A 59 -6.34 -13.05 -3.10
CA TYR A 59 -5.54 -13.19 -4.30
C TYR A 59 -6.20 -12.48 -5.46
N GLU A 60 -5.48 -11.50 -6.00
CA GLU A 60 -5.98 -10.49 -6.91
C GLU A 60 -5.87 -10.95 -8.37
N ASN A 61 -7.01 -11.09 -9.04
CA ASN A 61 -7.15 -11.40 -10.47
C ASN A 61 -7.85 -10.31 -11.28
N ASN A 62 -8.09 -9.14 -10.69
CA ASN A 62 -8.64 -7.99 -11.38
C ASN A 62 -7.67 -7.48 -12.45
N ASP A 63 -8.27 -6.96 -13.51
CA ASP A 63 -7.67 -6.11 -14.52
C ASP A 63 -6.76 -5.04 -13.91
N ASN A 64 -5.62 -4.75 -14.54
CA ASN A 64 -4.71 -3.69 -14.10
C ASN A 64 -5.43 -2.33 -13.95
N LYS A 65 -6.43 -2.03 -14.78
CA LYS A 65 -7.31 -0.85 -14.65
C LYS A 65 -8.10 -0.79 -13.34
N LYS A 66 -8.13 -1.84 -12.52
CA LYS A 66 -8.95 -1.97 -11.31
C LYS A 66 -8.20 -2.47 -10.06
N ILE A 67 -6.93 -2.84 -10.15
CA ILE A 67 -6.19 -3.47 -9.04
C ILE A 67 -6.10 -2.65 -7.76
N ASP A 68 -6.08 -1.33 -7.86
CA ASP A 68 -6.12 -0.42 -6.70
C ASP A 68 -7.53 -0.33 -6.09
N ARG A 69 -8.60 -0.53 -6.86
CA ARG A 69 -9.99 -0.40 -6.38
C ARG A 69 -10.40 -1.50 -5.42
N TYR A 70 -9.93 -2.73 -5.62
CA TYR A 70 -10.31 -3.80 -4.70
C TYR A 70 -9.88 -3.46 -3.28
N LEU A 71 -8.63 -3.00 -3.14
CA LEU A 71 -8.12 -2.54 -1.87
C LEU A 71 -8.90 -1.34 -1.33
N MET A 72 -9.64 -0.55 -2.10
CA MET A 72 -10.53 0.48 -1.52
C MET A 72 -11.74 -0.14 -0.82
N HIS A 73 -12.39 -1.13 -1.42
CA HIS A 73 -13.75 -1.57 -1.05
C HIS A 73 -13.84 -2.93 -0.37
N SER A 74 -12.73 -3.65 -0.24
CA SER A 74 -12.72 -5.08 0.07
C SER A 74 -13.18 -5.48 1.48
N LEU A 75 -13.23 -4.54 2.42
CA LEU A 75 -13.66 -4.77 3.80
C LEU A 75 -14.35 -3.53 4.40
N LYS A 76 -15.49 -3.76 5.07
CA LYS A 76 -16.14 -2.74 5.89
C LYS A 76 -15.20 -2.41 7.06
N ASN A 77 -14.87 -1.12 7.21
CA ASN A 77 -14.06 -0.66 8.34
C ASN A 77 -14.93 -0.72 9.61
N TYR A 78 -14.65 -1.65 10.52
CA TYR A 78 -15.28 -1.76 11.84
C TYR A 78 -14.51 -0.96 12.90
N HIS A 79 -13.90 0.17 12.50
CA HIS A 79 -12.97 0.96 13.31
C HIS A 79 -11.78 0.14 13.83
N LYS A 80 -11.31 -0.81 13.02
CA LYS A 80 -10.18 -1.68 13.32
C LYS A 80 -9.18 -1.65 12.17
N PRO A 81 -7.87 -1.76 12.44
CA PRO A 81 -6.88 -1.88 11.38
C PRO A 81 -7.14 -3.12 10.53
N ILE A 82 -6.90 -3.00 9.23
CA ILE A 82 -7.10 -4.08 8.26
C ILE A 82 -5.73 -4.59 7.80
N LEU A 83 -5.49 -5.88 8.00
CA LEU A 83 -4.27 -6.57 7.60
C LEU A 83 -4.64 -7.76 6.70
N PHE A 84 -4.28 -7.69 5.43
CA PHE A 84 -4.31 -8.87 4.57
C PHE A 84 -3.13 -9.76 4.93
N THR A 85 -3.40 -10.79 5.73
CA THR A 85 -2.38 -11.71 6.27
C THR A 85 -1.84 -12.67 5.21
N GLU A 86 -2.53 -12.74 4.07
CA GLU A 86 -2.05 -13.36 2.86
C GLU A 86 -2.57 -12.59 1.64
N TYR A 87 -1.65 -12.08 0.83
CA TYR A 87 -1.97 -11.36 -0.39
C TYR A 87 -1.11 -11.85 -1.55
N GLY A 88 -1.69 -11.91 -2.75
CA GLY A 88 -0.89 -12.18 -3.94
C GLY A 88 -1.66 -12.09 -5.24
N ASN A 89 -1.05 -12.57 -6.31
CA ASN A 89 -1.75 -12.68 -7.59
C ASN A 89 -2.57 -13.97 -7.65
N LYS A 90 -3.63 -13.91 -8.44
CA LYS A 90 -4.39 -15.07 -8.91
C LYS A 90 -4.35 -15.11 -10.43
N ARG A 91 -4.52 -16.30 -11.01
CA ARG A 91 -4.69 -16.49 -12.46
C ARG A 91 -5.71 -15.49 -13.01
N PRO A 92 -5.46 -14.89 -14.17
CA PRO A 92 -4.43 -15.27 -15.15
C PRO A 92 -3.01 -14.73 -14.88
N TYR A 93 -2.80 -13.91 -13.85
CA TYR A 93 -1.51 -13.27 -13.60
C TYR A 93 -0.50 -14.23 -12.99
N SER A 94 0.76 -14.13 -13.42
CA SER A 94 1.84 -14.90 -12.81
C SER A 94 2.30 -14.32 -11.47
N ASN A 95 3.12 -15.08 -10.76
CA ASN A 95 3.72 -14.68 -9.50
C ASN A 95 4.72 -13.51 -9.64
N TYR A 96 5.30 -13.31 -10.83
CA TYR A 96 6.22 -12.21 -11.11
C TYR A 96 5.50 -11.11 -11.87
N HIS A 97 5.04 -10.09 -11.15
CA HIS A 97 4.38 -8.93 -11.75
C HIS A 97 4.72 -7.63 -11.02
N PRO A 98 5.90 -7.03 -11.29
CA PRO A 98 6.41 -5.87 -10.55
C PRO A 98 5.46 -4.66 -10.52
N LEU A 99 4.78 -4.37 -11.63
CA LEU A 99 3.77 -3.32 -11.69
C LEU A 99 2.67 -3.54 -10.64
N ARG A 100 2.02 -4.72 -10.65
CA ARG A 100 0.95 -5.05 -9.71
C ARG A 100 1.44 -4.99 -8.27
N TYR A 101 2.60 -5.57 -7.99
CA TYR A 101 3.23 -5.49 -6.68
C TYR A 101 3.34 -4.05 -6.16
N ARG A 102 3.87 -3.15 -7.01
CA ARG A 102 4.01 -1.73 -6.69
C ARG A 102 2.66 -1.09 -6.41
N VAL A 103 1.69 -1.28 -7.30
CA VAL A 103 0.36 -0.71 -7.12
C VAL A 103 -0.29 -1.25 -5.85
N PHE A 104 -0.11 -2.54 -5.50
CA PHE A 104 -0.65 -3.13 -4.27
C PHE A 104 -0.12 -2.43 -3.02
N ILE A 105 1.20 -2.27 -2.86
CA ILE A 105 1.76 -1.68 -1.62
C ILE A 105 1.33 -0.23 -1.46
N TRP A 106 1.34 0.55 -2.55
CA TRP A 106 0.99 1.97 -2.50
C TRP A 106 -0.51 2.19 -2.29
N SER A 107 -1.36 1.46 -3.03
CA SER A 107 -2.82 1.57 -2.87
C SER A 107 -3.29 1.02 -1.53
N ALA A 108 -2.68 -0.06 -1.00
CA ALA A 108 -3.02 -0.56 0.32
C ALA A 108 -2.72 0.47 1.40
N PHE A 109 -1.49 1.00 1.44
CA PHE A 109 -1.09 2.01 2.42
C PHE A 109 -2.03 3.21 2.37
N THR A 110 -2.23 3.79 1.19
CA THR A 110 -3.08 4.97 1.00
C THR A 110 -4.58 4.74 1.20
N ASN A 111 -5.00 3.48 1.41
CA ASN A 111 -6.36 3.10 1.79
C ASN A 111 -6.44 2.48 3.21
N GLN A 112 -5.44 2.78 4.06
CA GLN A 112 -5.32 2.33 5.45
C GLN A 112 -5.36 0.80 5.59
N LYS A 113 -4.64 0.11 4.72
CA LYS A 113 -4.53 -1.35 4.69
C LYS A 113 -3.08 -1.80 4.67
N HIS A 114 -2.84 -2.96 5.26
CA HIS A 114 -1.53 -3.59 5.31
C HIS A 114 -1.56 -4.94 4.61
N LEU A 115 -0.44 -5.31 3.98
CA LEU A 115 -0.33 -6.53 3.18
C LEU A 115 0.83 -7.37 3.68
N VAL A 116 0.57 -8.66 3.89
CA VAL A 116 1.57 -9.71 4.00
C VAL A 116 1.46 -10.54 2.73
N PHE A 117 2.53 -10.59 1.94
CA PHE A 117 2.49 -11.31 0.67
C PHE A 117 2.82 -12.78 0.85
N TRP A 118 2.04 -13.65 0.21
CA TRP A 118 2.44 -15.05 0.06
C TRP A 118 3.61 -15.13 -0.92
N ASN A 119 4.79 -15.46 -0.39
CA ASN A 119 6.02 -15.48 -1.18
C ASN A 119 6.18 -16.81 -1.92
N ASN A 120 6.23 -16.74 -3.25
CA ASN A 120 6.58 -17.84 -4.12
C ASN A 120 7.86 -17.50 -4.90
N SER A 121 9.01 -17.58 -4.22
CA SER A 121 10.32 -17.23 -4.80
C SER A 121 11.04 -18.40 -5.50
N PHE A 122 10.46 -19.62 -5.55
CA PHE A 122 11.16 -20.77 -6.12
C PHE A 122 11.21 -20.74 -7.67
N ALA A 123 10.27 -20.06 -8.34
CA ALA A 123 10.24 -19.90 -9.79
C ALA A 123 9.69 -18.52 -10.18
N LYS A 124 10.17 -17.92 -11.26
CA LYS A 124 9.56 -16.71 -11.85
C LYS A 124 8.51 -17.09 -12.88
N TYR A 125 7.50 -16.25 -13.03
CA TYR A 125 6.42 -16.41 -14.01
C TYR A 125 5.56 -17.66 -13.79
N ASP A 126 5.60 -18.22 -12.59
CA ASP A 126 4.70 -19.31 -12.22
C ASP A 126 3.26 -18.77 -12.25
N THR A 127 2.38 -19.48 -12.96
CA THR A 127 0.95 -19.18 -13.00
C THR A 127 0.16 -20.08 -12.07
N GLY A 128 0.85 -20.70 -11.10
CA GLY A 128 0.30 -21.56 -10.06
C GLY A 128 -0.01 -22.97 -10.54
N GLY A 129 -0.07 -23.93 -9.61
CA GLY A 129 -0.55 -25.29 -9.82
C GLY A 129 -2.08 -25.43 -9.77
N THR A 130 -2.58 -26.60 -9.40
CA THR A 130 -4.01 -26.85 -9.13
C THR A 130 -4.47 -26.01 -7.92
N GLY A 131 -5.05 -24.84 -8.16
CA GLY A 131 -5.42 -23.91 -7.08
C GLY A 131 -5.66 -22.45 -7.49
N GLN A 132 -5.35 -22.07 -8.73
CA GLN A 132 -5.55 -20.72 -9.30
C GLN A 132 -4.73 -19.58 -8.65
N TYR A 133 -4.24 -19.71 -7.42
CA TYR A 133 -3.36 -18.73 -6.77
C TYR A 133 -1.95 -18.82 -7.30
N THR A 134 -1.38 -17.67 -7.64
CA THR A 134 -0.05 -17.59 -8.23
C THR A 134 0.94 -16.93 -7.28
N ASN A 135 0.44 -16.23 -6.26
CA ASN A 135 1.24 -15.67 -5.17
C ASN A 135 2.13 -14.52 -5.66
N ILE A 136 3.24 -14.22 -4.98
CA ILE A 136 4.17 -13.15 -5.37
C ILE A 136 5.62 -13.64 -5.34
N TYR A 137 6.36 -13.39 -6.41
CA TYR A 137 7.81 -13.54 -6.47
C TYR A 137 8.49 -12.28 -5.93
N LEU A 138 9.13 -12.38 -4.75
CA LEU A 138 9.82 -11.26 -4.08
C LEU A 138 11.29 -11.14 -4.51
N GLY A 139 11.48 -10.83 -5.79
CA GLY A 139 12.79 -10.59 -6.40
C GLY A 139 13.44 -9.25 -6.05
N PRO A 140 14.63 -8.95 -6.61
CA PRO A 140 15.33 -7.67 -6.40
C PRO A 140 14.48 -6.43 -6.73
N GLU A 141 13.66 -6.52 -7.77
CA GLU A 141 12.79 -5.42 -8.20
C GLU A 141 11.70 -5.11 -7.16
N ALA A 142 10.98 -6.14 -6.70
CA ALA A 142 9.97 -6.00 -5.65
C ALA A 142 10.60 -5.44 -4.37
N ARG A 143 11.74 -6.00 -3.93
CA ARG A 143 12.47 -5.52 -2.73
C ARG A 143 12.90 -4.05 -2.85
N ARG A 144 13.37 -3.62 -4.02
CA ARG A 144 13.69 -2.21 -4.29
C ARG A 144 12.45 -1.34 -4.16
N MET A 145 11.32 -1.75 -4.77
CA MET A 145 10.05 -1.02 -4.68
C MET A 145 9.54 -0.95 -3.23
N THR A 146 9.66 -2.02 -2.45
CA THR A 146 9.33 -2.02 -1.01
C THR A 146 10.21 -1.01 -0.27
N LYS A 147 11.52 -0.99 -0.54
CA LYS A 147 12.45 -0.04 0.10
C LYS A 147 12.05 1.40 -0.22
N ILE A 148 11.79 1.71 -1.50
CA ILE A 148 11.34 3.04 -1.94
C ILE A 148 10.06 3.44 -1.19
N HIS A 149 9.06 2.56 -1.18
CA HIS A 149 7.80 2.80 -0.47
C HIS A 149 8.04 3.06 1.02
N THR A 150 8.72 2.16 1.73
CA THR A 150 9.00 2.29 3.17
C THR A 150 9.76 3.57 3.51
N GLN A 151 10.76 3.96 2.71
CA GLN A 151 11.48 5.21 2.91
C GLN A 151 10.57 6.42 2.70
N PHE A 152 9.69 6.39 1.68
CA PHE A 152 8.79 7.49 1.39
C PHE A 152 7.73 7.70 2.47
N ILE A 153 7.18 6.62 3.04
CA ILE A 153 6.15 6.69 4.09
C ILE A 153 6.74 6.78 5.50
N MET A 154 8.08 6.74 5.63
CA MET A 154 8.74 6.75 6.93
C MET A 154 8.38 8.03 7.70
N ASN A 155 8.09 7.87 9.00
CA ASN A 155 7.64 8.92 9.91
C ASN A 155 6.34 9.61 9.47
N PHE A 156 5.54 9.00 8.61
CA PHE A 156 4.18 9.47 8.38
C PHE A 156 3.36 9.32 9.68
N PRO A 157 2.61 10.35 10.12
CA PRO A 157 1.91 10.29 11.39
C PRO A 157 0.90 9.13 11.47
N THR A 158 0.81 8.52 12.65
CA THR A 158 -0.14 7.42 12.91
C THR A 158 -1.59 7.91 12.99
N GLN A 159 -1.80 9.17 13.38
CA GLN A 159 -3.11 9.83 13.30
C GLN A 159 -3.31 10.43 11.92
N HIS A 160 -4.03 9.71 11.07
CA HIS A 160 -4.31 10.12 9.71
C HIS A 160 -5.69 9.62 9.27
N ARG A 161 -6.19 10.18 8.18
CA ARG A 161 -7.47 9.81 7.57
C ARG A 161 -7.38 9.80 6.05
N ASN A 162 -8.21 8.97 5.41
CA ASN A 162 -8.43 9.08 3.97
C ASN A 162 -9.16 10.39 3.66
N ILE A 163 -8.74 11.07 2.60
CA ILE A 163 -9.49 12.19 2.01
C ILE A 163 -9.63 12.00 0.50
N ASN A 164 -10.73 12.51 -0.06
CA ASN A 164 -10.90 12.55 -1.51
C ASN A 164 -10.27 13.84 -2.05
N LEU A 165 -9.51 13.72 -3.12
CA LEU A 165 -8.94 14.86 -3.84
C LEU A 165 -9.68 15.08 -5.15
N GLU A 166 -9.78 16.34 -5.55
CA GLU A 166 -10.22 16.70 -6.89
C GLU A 166 -9.01 16.70 -7.84
N ILE A 167 -9.12 15.95 -8.93
CA ILE A 167 -8.12 15.91 -10.01
C ILE A 167 -8.78 16.31 -11.32
N SER A 168 -8.03 16.93 -12.24
CA SER A 168 -8.57 17.38 -13.53
C SER A 168 -8.90 16.23 -14.50
N GLU A 169 -8.35 15.03 -14.28
CA GLU A 169 -8.47 13.88 -15.19
C GLU A 169 -9.02 12.61 -14.49
N PRO A 170 -10.17 12.66 -13.80
CA PRO A 170 -10.69 11.53 -13.00
C PRO A 170 -11.08 10.31 -13.84
N GLN A 171 -11.35 10.50 -15.13
CA GLN A 171 -11.59 9.42 -16.09
C GLN A 171 -10.31 8.67 -16.49
N LYS A 172 -9.12 9.26 -16.26
CA LYS A 172 -7.82 8.66 -16.63
C LYS A 172 -7.04 8.17 -15.41
N ALA A 173 -7.06 8.93 -14.32
CA ALA A 173 -6.32 8.62 -13.11
C ALA A 173 -7.21 8.54 -11.88
N ARG A 174 -6.73 7.85 -10.85
CA ARG A 174 -7.29 7.88 -9.49
C ARG A 174 -6.24 8.42 -8.53
N ALA A 175 -6.70 9.15 -7.51
CA ALA A 175 -5.87 9.64 -6.42
C ALA A 175 -6.33 8.99 -5.11
N HIS A 176 -5.40 8.37 -4.39
CA HIS A 176 -5.61 7.82 -3.06
C HIS A 176 -4.80 8.65 -2.07
N CYS A 177 -5.46 9.26 -1.09
CA CYS A 177 -4.81 10.23 -0.22
C CYS A 177 -5.00 9.93 1.26
N LEU A 178 -3.89 9.96 1.99
CA LEU A 178 -3.87 10.04 3.44
C LEU A 178 -3.43 11.42 3.88
N GLN A 179 -4.19 12.00 4.81
CA GLN A 179 -3.88 13.26 5.44
C GLN A 179 -3.74 13.08 6.95
N ALA A 180 -2.67 13.63 7.49
CA ALA A 180 -2.45 13.93 8.90
C ALA A 180 -2.44 15.45 9.11
N ASP A 181 -2.32 15.90 10.36
CA ASP A 181 -2.36 17.34 10.70
C ASP A 181 -1.17 18.13 10.15
N ASP A 182 -0.07 17.46 9.81
CA ASP A 182 1.18 18.08 9.34
C ASP A 182 1.86 17.36 8.16
N ASP A 183 1.16 16.38 7.57
CA ASP A 183 1.68 15.54 6.51
C ASP A 183 0.54 15.08 5.61
N LEU A 184 0.82 14.89 4.33
CA LEU A 184 -0.14 14.38 3.37
C LEU A 184 0.60 13.55 2.34
N ILE A 185 0.10 12.34 2.08
CA ILE A 185 0.61 11.46 1.04
C ILE A 185 -0.50 11.20 0.03
N VAL A 186 -0.17 11.31 -1.25
CA VAL A 186 -1.07 10.93 -2.36
C VAL A 186 -0.37 9.93 -3.25
N TYR A 187 -1.10 8.87 -3.60
CA TYR A 187 -0.72 7.97 -4.67
C TYR A 187 -1.67 8.14 -5.86
N PHE A 188 -1.11 8.46 -7.02
CA PHE A 188 -1.85 8.57 -8.26
C PHE A 188 -1.63 7.33 -9.12
N TYR A 189 -2.72 6.80 -9.67
CA TYR A 189 -2.69 5.65 -10.56
C TYR A 189 -3.38 5.95 -11.89
N HIS A 190 -2.61 5.98 -12.98
CA HIS A 190 -3.12 6.16 -14.34
C HIS A 190 -3.69 4.82 -14.85
N PHE A 191 -5.03 4.72 -14.93
CA PHE A 191 -5.73 3.47 -15.18
C PHE A 191 -6.36 3.36 -16.58
N ALA A 192 -6.66 4.45 -17.29
CA ALA A 192 -7.45 4.39 -18.54
C ALA A 192 -6.84 3.47 -19.61
N ASP A 193 -5.53 3.54 -19.81
CA ASP A 193 -4.83 2.92 -20.95
C ASP A 193 -3.95 1.72 -20.54
N ARG A 194 -4.28 1.06 -19.43
CA ARG A 194 -3.53 -0.12 -18.99
C ARG A 194 -3.87 -1.34 -19.84
N PRO A 195 -2.89 -1.96 -20.52
CA PRO A 195 -3.13 -3.23 -21.17
C PRO A 195 -3.31 -4.34 -20.12
N ASN A 196 -4.19 -5.30 -20.40
CA ASN A 196 -4.31 -6.53 -19.61
C ASN A 196 -3.32 -7.56 -20.12
N THR A 197 -2.03 -7.36 -19.88
CA THR A 197 -1.05 -8.41 -20.23
C THR A 197 -0.96 -9.42 -19.10
N LEU A 198 -1.33 -10.66 -19.39
CA LEU A 198 -1.43 -11.75 -18.41
C LEU A 198 -0.05 -12.27 -17.92
N SER A 199 1.00 -12.06 -18.72
CA SER A 199 2.25 -12.80 -18.58
C SER A 199 3.25 -12.26 -17.55
N GLY A 200 2.95 -11.16 -16.84
CA GLY A 200 3.90 -10.52 -15.94
C GLY A 200 5.13 -9.92 -16.64
N ARG A 201 5.19 -10.01 -17.98
CA ARG A 201 6.16 -9.35 -18.86
C ARG A 201 5.67 -7.99 -19.32
N GLU A 202 4.72 -7.41 -18.59
CA GLU A 202 4.23 -6.07 -18.88
C GLU A 202 5.45 -5.15 -18.84
N LYS A 203 5.85 -4.67 -20.02
CA LYS A 203 6.71 -3.51 -20.07
C LYS A 203 5.84 -2.39 -19.52
N ASP A 204 6.41 -1.59 -18.62
CA ASP A 204 5.80 -0.34 -18.19
C ASP A 204 5.68 0.58 -19.43
N THR A 205 4.60 0.34 -20.18
CA THR A 205 4.31 0.86 -21.52
C THR A 205 2.87 1.32 -21.52
N GLY A 206 2.57 2.30 -22.35
CA GLY A 206 1.32 3.04 -22.31
C GLY A 206 1.55 4.53 -22.50
N PRO A 207 0.49 5.30 -22.76
CA PRO A 207 0.61 6.74 -22.92
C PRO A 207 1.05 7.40 -21.61
N VAL A 208 1.81 8.47 -21.75
CA VAL A 208 2.15 9.38 -20.64
C VAL A 208 0.94 10.26 -20.39
N LEU A 209 0.44 10.29 -19.16
CA LEU A 209 -0.57 11.25 -18.75
C LEU A 209 0.13 12.59 -18.49
N LYS A 210 -0.40 13.66 -19.10
CA LYS A 210 0.17 15.01 -19.08
C LYS A 210 -0.87 16.02 -18.64
N ASN A 211 -0.40 17.19 -18.19
CA ASN A 211 -1.22 18.35 -17.86
C ASN A 211 -2.34 18.05 -16.84
N MET A 212 -2.11 17.06 -15.97
CA MET A 212 -3.05 16.78 -14.88
C MET A 212 -2.77 17.74 -13.73
N THR A 213 -3.82 18.25 -13.10
CA THR A 213 -3.73 19.06 -11.88
C THR A 213 -4.50 18.38 -10.74
N VAL A 214 -4.16 18.76 -9.51
CA VAL A 214 -4.80 18.26 -8.30
C VAL A 214 -5.02 19.39 -7.29
N GLN A 215 -6.20 19.43 -6.68
CA GLN A 215 -6.48 20.30 -5.52
C GLN A 215 -6.02 19.60 -4.25
N VAL A 216 -5.01 20.17 -3.57
CA VAL A 216 -4.38 19.58 -2.38
C VAL A 216 -4.61 20.48 -1.16
N PRO A 217 -5.21 19.96 -0.08
CA PRO A 217 -5.31 20.68 1.20
C PRO A 217 -3.98 20.58 1.95
N VAL A 218 -3.08 21.53 1.69
CA VAL A 218 -1.77 21.62 2.34
C VAL A 218 -1.94 21.88 3.83
N PRO A 219 -1.47 20.97 4.70
CA PRO A 219 -1.59 21.14 6.16
C PRO A 219 -0.88 22.40 6.67
N PRO A 220 -1.32 23.02 7.78
CA PRO A 220 -0.76 24.27 8.31
C PRO A 220 0.75 24.28 8.53
N ASP A 221 1.31 23.16 8.99
CA ASP A 221 2.73 23.03 9.29
C ASP A 221 3.56 22.53 8.09
N ALA A 222 2.90 22.10 7.01
CA ALA A 222 3.58 21.60 5.83
C ALA A 222 3.99 22.76 4.92
N ASN A 223 5.24 22.74 4.45
CA ASN A 223 5.83 23.84 3.70
C ASN A 223 6.59 23.39 2.45
N VAL A 224 6.51 22.11 2.10
CA VAL A 224 7.22 21.55 0.95
C VAL A 224 6.43 20.42 0.31
N VAL A 225 6.45 20.41 -1.02
CA VAL A 225 5.91 19.38 -1.90
C VAL A 225 7.06 18.55 -2.47
N ILE A 226 6.89 17.24 -2.51
CA ILE A 226 7.78 16.29 -3.20
C ILE A 226 6.97 15.41 -4.13
N TRP A 227 7.40 15.35 -5.39
CA TRP A 227 6.94 14.37 -6.36
C TRP A 227 7.96 13.24 -6.50
N LEU A 228 7.53 11.99 -6.38
CA LEU A 228 8.39 10.81 -6.46
C LEU A 228 7.86 9.83 -7.50
N ASN A 229 8.77 9.28 -8.30
CA ASN A 229 8.51 8.11 -9.14
C ASN A 229 8.54 6.82 -8.29
N PRO A 230 7.40 6.12 -8.08
CA PRO A 230 7.33 4.94 -7.22
C PRO A 230 8.17 3.76 -7.72
N LYS A 231 8.44 3.68 -9.02
CA LYS A 231 9.22 2.61 -9.64
C LYS A 231 10.71 2.77 -9.35
N THR A 232 11.24 3.98 -9.52
CA THR A 232 12.68 4.23 -9.46
C THR A 232 13.15 4.80 -8.13
N GLY A 233 12.25 5.48 -7.40
CA GLY A 233 12.55 6.27 -6.21
C GLY A 233 13.08 7.67 -6.54
N SER A 234 13.13 8.05 -7.82
CA SER A 234 13.62 9.37 -8.25
C SER A 234 12.65 10.46 -7.81
N ILE A 235 13.19 11.55 -7.25
CA ILE A 235 12.44 12.79 -7.06
C ILE A 235 12.29 13.45 -8.43
N LEU A 236 11.04 13.69 -8.82
CA LEU A 236 10.70 14.29 -10.12
C LEU A 236 10.64 15.81 -10.03
N ASN A 237 10.16 16.33 -8.90
CA ASN A 237 10.10 17.74 -8.60
C ASN A 237 9.98 17.96 -7.08
N SER A 238 10.46 19.08 -6.58
CA SER A 238 10.29 19.51 -5.19
C SER A 238 10.25 21.04 -5.13
N PHE A 239 9.32 21.60 -4.37
CA PHE A 239 9.18 23.04 -4.23
C PHE A 239 8.52 23.41 -2.90
N ASP A 240 8.78 24.62 -2.43
CA ASP A 240 8.12 25.16 -1.23
C ASP A 240 6.64 25.45 -1.54
N VAL A 241 5.75 25.22 -0.57
CA VAL A 241 4.30 25.42 -0.73
C VAL A 241 3.73 26.18 0.45
N THR A 242 2.64 26.91 0.24
CA THR A 242 1.92 27.58 1.34
C THR A 242 0.73 26.74 1.82
N PRO A 243 0.38 26.80 3.11
CA PRO A 243 -0.81 26.14 3.63
C PRO A 243 -2.11 26.52 2.93
N GLY A 244 -3.12 25.65 3.01
CA GLY A 244 -4.43 25.85 2.40
C GLY A 244 -4.67 25.00 1.15
N ILE A 245 -5.75 25.26 0.42
CA ILE A 245 -6.05 24.54 -0.82
C ILE A 245 -5.16 25.07 -1.93
N GLN A 246 -4.30 24.21 -2.46
CA GLN A 246 -3.38 24.54 -3.55
C GLN A 246 -3.72 23.72 -4.79
N SER A 247 -3.73 24.37 -5.95
CA SER A 247 -3.81 23.68 -7.24
C SER A 247 -2.39 23.36 -7.70
N LEU A 248 -2.03 22.08 -7.72
CA LEU A 248 -0.69 21.64 -8.09
C LEU A 248 -0.70 20.97 -9.46
N ASP A 249 0.29 21.30 -10.28
CA ASP A 249 0.59 20.56 -11.52
C ASP A 249 1.21 19.21 -11.16
N VAL A 250 0.65 18.13 -11.71
CA VAL A 250 1.18 16.78 -11.54
C VAL A 250 2.18 16.51 -12.66
N PRO A 251 3.46 16.18 -12.33
CA PRO A 251 4.45 15.83 -13.34
C PRO A 251 3.97 14.71 -14.26
N ASP A 252 4.35 14.81 -15.54
CA ASP A 252 4.09 13.77 -16.54
C ASP A 252 4.46 12.38 -16.01
N PHE A 253 3.50 11.45 -16.03
CA PHE A 253 3.73 10.10 -15.53
C PHE A 253 3.01 9.06 -16.38
N GLN A 254 3.65 7.90 -16.48
CA GLN A 254 3.11 6.82 -17.30
C GLN A 254 2.18 5.92 -16.51
N ILE A 255 2.58 5.46 -15.32
CA ILE A 255 1.86 4.46 -14.51
C ILE A 255 1.32 5.05 -13.24
N ASP A 256 2.25 5.46 -12.41
CA ASP A 256 1.98 5.93 -11.08
C ASP A 256 2.99 6.99 -10.69
N ILE A 257 2.54 7.88 -9.82
CA ILE A 257 3.35 8.93 -9.22
C ILE A 257 2.89 9.12 -7.78
N ALA A 258 3.82 9.43 -6.88
CA ALA A 258 3.51 9.73 -5.50
C ALA A 258 3.81 11.20 -5.19
N LEU A 259 2.96 11.79 -4.35
CA LEU A 259 3.11 13.12 -3.78
C LEU A 259 3.25 13.00 -2.27
N ARG A 260 4.17 13.77 -1.68
CA ARG A 260 4.17 14.04 -0.24
C ARG A 260 4.21 15.55 -0.02
N VAL A 261 3.36 16.02 0.87
CA VAL A 261 3.35 17.39 1.37
C VAL A 261 3.63 17.32 2.85
N THR A 262 4.76 17.90 3.28
CA THR A 262 5.27 17.71 4.64
C THR A 262 6.08 18.91 5.09
N ARG A 263 6.73 18.82 6.24
CA ARG A 263 7.70 19.80 6.73
C ARG A 263 9.08 19.54 6.12
N LYS A 264 9.79 20.61 5.76
CA LYS A 264 11.15 20.55 5.18
C LYS A 264 12.14 19.75 6.03
N GLU A 265 12.03 19.83 7.36
CA GLU A 265 12.93 19.07 8.25
C GLU A 265 12.78 17.55 8.12
N ARG A 266 11.57 17.05 7.79
CA ARG A 266 11.32 15.60 7.60
C ARG A 266 11.95 15.08 6.30
N ILE A 267 12.08 15.93 5.28
CA ILE A 267 12.65 15.57 3.98
C ILE A 267 14.12 15.24 4.08
N ILE A 268 14.88 15.98 4.90
CA ILE A 268 16.33 15.81 5.05
C ILE A 268 16.66 14.36 5.43
N ARG A 269 15.81 13.68 6.18
CA ARG A 269 15.99 12.25 6.52
C ARG A 269 15.69 11.31 5.36
N ILE A 270 14.69 11.62 4.53
CA ILE A 270 14.38 10.87 3.30
C ILE A 270 15.58 10.96 2.35
N LEU A 271 16.08 12.17 2.11
CA LEU A 271 17.21 12.46 1.21
C LEU A 271 18.57 12.01 1.76
N ASN A 272 18.80 11.99 3.07
CA ASN A 272 20.07 11.53 3.64
C ASN A 272 20.15 10.01 3.86
N SER A 273 19.01 9.30 3.89
CA SER A 273 18.99 7.83 3.86
C SER A 273 19.39 7.25 2.48
N SER A 274 19.66 8.14 1.52
CA SER A 274 19.99 7.88 0.12
C SER A 274 21.47 7.68 -0.16
N SER A 275 22.33 7.40 0.82
CA SER A 275 23.70 6.91 0.54
C SER A 275 23.74 5.56 -0.21
N LEU A 276 22.59 5.04 -0.65
CA LEU A 276 22.39 3.90 -1.56
C LEU A 276 21.53 4.24 -2.80
N ILE A 277 21.23 5.52 -3.04
CA ILE A 277 20.63 6.02 -4.29
C ILE A 277 21.58 7.13 -4.75
N ASP A 278 22.42 6.83 -5.75
CA ASP A 278 23.22 7.83 -6.46
C ASP A 278 22.30 8.93 -7.00
N LEU A 279 22.13 9.99 -6.22
CA LEU A 279 21.62 11.27 -6.66
C LEU A 279 22.84 12.07 -7.12
N ASN A 280 23.35 11.74 -8.31
CA ASN A 280 24.09 12.72 -9.08
C ASN A 280 23.10 13.79 -9.53
N LEU A 281 22.88 14.78 -8.67
CA LEU A 281 22.33 16.07 -9.05
C LEU A 281 23.48 16.89 -9.66
N ASN A 282 23.63 16.79 -10.97
CA ASN A 282 24.25 17.84 -11.79
C ASN A 282 23.16 18.77 -12.29
#